data_AF-A0ABD4XHU6-F1
#
_entry.id   AF-A0ABD4XHU6-F1
#
_cell.length_a   1.000
_cell.length_b   1.000
_cell.length_c   1.000
_cell.angle_alpha   90.00
_cell.angle_beta   90.00
_cell.angle_gamma   90.00
#
_symmetry.space_group_name_H-M   'P 1'
#
loop_
_entity.id
_entity.type
_entity.pdbx_description
1 polymer ?
#
loop_
_entity_poly.entity_id
_entity_poly.type
_entity_poly.pdbx_seq_one_letter_code
_entity_poly.pdbx_strand_id
1 'polypeptide(L)' 'MVHNNRITNRDVMNLLTQYANEVAVTIERFGNDYNQFIHDFVFFNALSMPIYQFAEQTLNLSEDAKELFGDIC' A
#
# COMPACT_ATOMS: atom_id res chain seq x y z
N MET A 1 26.52 -4.67 15.85
CA MET A 1 26.07 -3.28 15.64
C MET A 1 24.63 -3.36 15.14
N VAL A 2 23.65 -3.11 16.01
CA VAL A 2 22.23 -3.05 15.61
C VAL A 2 22.04 -1.72 14.88
N HIS A 3 21.89 -1.76 13.55
CA HIS A 3 21.45 -0.57 12.81
C HIS A 3 20.02 -0.29 13.22
N ASN A 4 19.85 0.64 14.16
CA ASN A 4 18.55 1.19 14.51
C ASN A 4 18.13 2.14 13.38
N ASN A 5 17.76 1.58 12.22
CA ASN A 5 17.18 2.37 11.13
C ASN A 5 15.79 2.82 11.58
N ARG A 6 15.71 3.98 12.21
CA ARG A 6 14.43 4.65 12.45
C ARG A 6 13.85 5.03 11.08
N ILE A 7 12.76 4.36 10.71
CA ILE A 7 11.96 4.76 9.55
C ILE A 7 11.34 6.13 9.83
N THR A 8 11.48 7.07 8.91
CA THR A 8 10.86 8.39 9.03
C THR A 8 9.48 8.40 8.41
N ASN A 9 8.63 9.37 8.77
CA ASN A 9 7.34 9.57 8.08
C ASN A 9 7.52 9.72 6.56
N ARG A 10 8.62 10.32 6.09
CA ARG A 10 8.92 10.43 4.66
C ARG A 10 9.14 9.05 4.03
N ASP A 11 9.87 8.18 4.70
CA ASP A 11 10.12 6.82 4.22
C ASP A 11 8.83 6.02 4.15
N VAL A 12 7.97 6.13 5.17
CA VAL A 12 6.64 5.53 5.17
C VAL A 12 5.79 6.06 4.02
N MET A 13 5.77 7.38 3.77
CA MET A 13 5.02 7.97 2.65
C MET A 13 5.53 7.51 1.27
N ASN A 14 6.84 7.32 1.13
CA ASN A 14 7.42 6.77 -0.09
C ASN A 14 6.93 5.33 -0.33
N LEU A 15 6.90 4.50 0.72
CA LEU A 15 6.38 3.14 0.65
C LEU A 15 4.88 3.12 0.31
N LEU A 16 4.07 3.96 0.96
CA LEU A 16 2.64 4.09 0.64
C LEU A 16 2.43 4.47 -0.83
N THR A 17 3.22 5.41 -1.34
CA THR A 17 3.15 5.81 -2.76
C THR A 17 3.56 4.66 -3.69
N GLN A 18 4.60 3.91 -3.33
CA GLN A 18 5.01 2.74 -4.09
C GLN A 18 3.88 1.70 -4.15
N TYR A 19 3.29 1.33 -3.02
CA TYR A 19 2.21 0.33 -2.99
C TYR A 19 0.95 0.79 -3.73
N ALA A 20 0.59 2.08 -3.63
CA ALA A 20 -0.49 2.64 -4.43
C ALA A 20 -0.22 2.54 -5.94
N ASN A 21 1.03 2.77 -6.37
CA ASN A 21 1.43 2.62 -7.75
C ASN A 21 1.42 1.14 -8.20
N GLU A 22 1.84 0.22 -7.35
CA GLU A 22 1.76 -1.23 -7.63
C GLU A 22 0.31 -1.69 -7.80
N VAL A 23 -0.64 -1.16 -7.02
CA VAL A 23 -2.08 -1.38 -7.23
C VAL A 23 -2.51 -0.88 -8.60
N ALA A 24 -2.19 0.37 -8.94
CA ALA A 24 -2.57 0.97 -10.21
C ALA A 24 -2.04 0.17 -11.43
N VAL A 25 -0.74 -0.18 -11.41
CA VAL A 25 -0.09 -0.97 -12.46
C VAL A 25 -0.70 -2.37 -12.55
N THR A 26 -1.04 -2.99 -11.41
CA THR A 26 -1.68 -4.31 -11.41
C THR A 26 -3.07 -4.26 -12.03
N ILE A 27 -3.88 -3.26 -11.67
CA ILE A 27 -5.21 -3.06 -12.28
C ILE A 27 -5.08 -2.87 -13.79
N GLU A 28 -4.16 -2.03 -14.25
CA GLU A 28 -3.93 -1.79 -15.69
C GLU A 28 -3.47 -3.05 -16.42
N ARG A 29 -2.52 -3.80 -15.84
CA ARG A 29 -1.98 -5.03 -16.43
C ARG A 29 -3.04 -6.10 -16.67
N PHE A 30 -4.01 -6.22 -15.76
CA PHE A 30 -5.11 -7.19 -15.87
C PHE A 30 -6.37 -6.57 -16.51
N GLY A 31 -6.24 -5.43 -17.19
CA GLY A 31 -7.31 -4.86 -18.02
C GLY A 31 -8.45 -4.20 -17.24
N ASN A 32 -8.29 -3.98 -15.93
CA ASN A 32 -9.31 -3.38 -15.06
C ASN A 32 -10.68 -4.10 -15.12
N ASP A 33 -10.67 -5.42 -15.32
CA ASP A 33 -11.89 -6.23 -15.41
C ASP A 33 -12.22 -6.88 -14.06
N TYR A 34 -13.32 -6.44 -13.45
CA TYR A 34 -13.80 -7.00 -12.20
C TYR A 34 -14.18 -8.48 -12.30
N ASN A 35 -14.74 -8.93 -13.43
CA ASN A 35 -15.05 -10.35 -13.62
C ASN A 35 -13.77 -11.18 -13.70
N GLN A 36 -12.72 -10.64 -14.32
CA GLN A 36 -11.41 -11.30 -14.31
C GLN A 36 -10.84 -11.36 -12.89
N PHE A 37 -10.94 -10.27 -12.12
CA PHE A 37 -10.46 -10.22 -10.73
C PHE A 37 -11.06 -11.32 -9.84
N ILE A 38 -12.37 -11.55 -9.90
CA ILE A 38 -13.02 -12.55 -9.03
C ILE A 38 -12.82 -14.01 -9.49
N HIS A 39 -12.40 -14.24 -10.74
CA HIS A 39 -12.21 -15.59 -11.30
C HIS A 39 -10.73 -15.96 -11.54
N ASP A 40 -9.82 -14.99 -11.51
CA ASP A 40 -8.38 -15.19 -11.65
C ASP A 40 -7.69 -14.99 -10.30
N PHE A 41 -7.34 -16.10 -9.64
CA PHE A 41 -6.68 -16.07 -8.34
C PHE A 41 -5.31 -15.37 -8.37
N VAL A 42 -4.64 -15.32 -9.54
CA VAL A 42 -3.37 -14.62 -9.70
C VAL A 42 -3.62 -13.12 -9.65
N PHE A 43 -4.64 -12.62 -10.36
CA PHE A 43 -5.01 -11.21 -10.30
C PHE A 43 -5.43 -10.81 -8.88
N PHE A 44 -6.28 -11.62 -8.23
CA PHE A 44 -6.69 -11.40 -6.85
C PHE A 44 -5.49 -11.28 -5.89
N ASN A 45 -4.57 -12.25 -5.94
CA ASN A 45 -3.40 -12.26 -5.06
C ASN A 45 -2.43 -11.13 -5.36
N ALA A 46 -2.22 -10.81 -6.65
CA ALA A 46 -1.35 -9.72 -7.08
C ALA A 46 -1.85 -8.35 -6.60
N LEU A 47 -3.17 -8.14 -6.54
CA LEU A 47 -3.75 -6.93 -5.94
C LEU A 47 -3.74 -6.94 -4.41
N SER A 48 -3.97 -8.10 -3.81
CA SER A 48 -4.13 -8.20 -2.35
C SER A 48 -2.86 -7.83 -1.58
N MET A 49 -1.68 -8.21 -2.10
CA MET A 49 -0.40 -7.94 -1.44
C MET A 49 -0.06 -6.45 -1.29
N PRO A 50 -0.02 -5.63 -2.35
CA PRO A 50 0.28 -4.21 -2.22
C PRO A 50 -0.79 -3.46 -1.42
N ILE A 51 -2.07 -3.88 -1.48
CA ILE A 51 -3.13 -3.32 -0.61
C ILE A 51 -2.86 -3.61 0.86
N TYR A 52 -2.52 -4.87 1.19
CA TYR A 52 -2.16 -5.25 2.56
C TYR A 52 -0.95 -4.46 3.06
N GLN A 53 0.11 -4.37 2.25
CA GLN A 53 1.32 -3.65 2.63
C GLN A 53 1.08 -2.14 2.78
N PHE A 54 0.23 -1.55 1.94
CA PHE A 54 -0.21 -0.17 2.10
C PHE A 54 -0.86 0.03 3.48
N ALA A 55 -1.84 -0.81 3.83
CA ALA A 55 -2.54 -0.72 5.11
C ALA A 55 -1.60 -0.98 6.31
N GLU A 56 -0.62 -1.88 6.18
CA GLU A 56 0.36 -2.13 7.23
C GLU A 56 1.29 -0.92 7.45
N GLN A 57 1.70 -0.23 6.37
CA GLN A 57 2.59 0.93 6.50
C GLN A 57 1.93 2.15 7.14
N THR A 58 0.61 2.32 7.04
CA THR A 58 -0.07 3.43 7.72
C THR A 58 0.06 3.35 9.25
N LEU A 59 0.26 2.15 9.80
CA LEU A 59 0.51 1.94 11.23
C LEU A 59 1.86 2.53 11.69
N ASN A 60 2.82 2.68 10.77
CA ASN A 60 4.15 3.22 11.05
C ASN A 60 4.22 4.75 10.98
N LEU A 61 3.14 5.43 10.56
CA LEU A 61 3.07 6.90 10.63
C LEU A 61 2.97 7.36 12.08
N SER A 62 3.61 8.48 12.41
CA SER A 62 3.38 9.14 13.69
C SER A 62 1.95 9.66 13.81
N GLU A 63 1.44 9.78 15.04
CA GLU A 63 0.10 10.34 15.29
C GLU A 63 -0.06 11.73 14.68
N ASP A 64 0.92 12.62 14.84
CA ASP A 64 0.94 13.95 14.19
C ASP A 64 0.77 13.88 12.66
N ALA A 65 1.33 12.84 12.03
CA ALA A 65 1.20 12.66 10.59
C ALA A 65 -0.19 12.15 10.22
N LYS A 66 -0.77 11.23 11.01
CA LYS A 66 -2.14 10.77 10.84
C LYS A 66 -3.14 11.93 10.99
N GLU A 67 -2.98 12.75 12.02
CA GLU A 67 -3.82 13.94 12.25
C GLU A 67 -3.72 14.96 11.10
N LEU A 68 -2.53 15.14 10.52
CA LEU A 68 -2.33 16.03 9.36
C LEU A 68 -3.11 15.56 8.13
N PHE A 69 -3.21 14.25 7.91
CA PHE A 69 -3.98 13.67 6.80
C PHE A 69 -5.47 13.49 7.12
N GLY A 70 -5.88 13.78 8.36
CA GLY A 70 -7.22 13.57 8.89
C GLY A 70 -7.48 12.10 9.26
N ASP A 71 -8.43 11.88 10.16
CA ASP A 71 -8.95 10.53 10.44
C ASP A 71 -9.47 9.92 9.13
N ILE A 72 -8.70 9.02 8.52
CA ILE A 72 -9.21 8.16 7.46
C ILE A 72 -9.94 7.00 8.16
N CYS A 73 -11.12 7.30 8.70
CA CYS A 73 -12.14 6.37 9.16
C CYS A 73 -13.53 7.00 9.00
#